data_AF-A0A0S8J1Q7-F1
#
_entry.id   AF-A0A0S8J1Q7-F1
#
_cell.length_a   1.000
_cell.length_b   1.000
_cell.length_c   1.000
_cell.angle_alpha   90.00
_cell.angle_beta   90.00
_cell.angle_gamma   90.00
#
_symmetry.space_group_name_H-M   'P 1'
#
loop_
_entity.id
_entity.type
_entity.pdbx_description
1 polymer ?
#
loop_
_entity_poly.entity_id
_entity_poly.type
_entity_poly.pdbx_seq_one_letter_code
_entity_poly.pdbx_strand_id
1 'polypeptide(L)'
;MATSPNGGESWIIEESYDITWISENFTDNVMIEYSADEGVMWDTIIADTENDGLYTWTIPDTPSESCRVRVSDAADGDPYDISDSNFSITYEPDFTIDAIPDTQWVKQGDTTGFEVILTSFHGFSSPCTLTVEGLPSLSAGEFDPAVIVPTDTSTLTITIDTLTPLGAYPLTITGTEMSKQIEQSIERWLVVVSALNFKPSISVPESVLVYGGFSASFSVVATDPDTSDTLTIAKEGVGEFPCPPRTTPNVCYFWWTTEEEDTLNSPYQLIFTVDDGRDSTDTGVVWISVLGYDVPPSQAVGDCNGDGIVNIADVVFLIDYLFKYGPPPNPPAAGDINGDCFIGVSDVVWLINYLYRGGPPPQIRCLPGDVNYDGNVNLSDVFHFLDYILSNGPPPVSMRSTDVNADCFINVVDLVYLINYLLRGDSPPLPGCVEPKAGPPETAPSSAIAEVGFSELKYDQESRTMELPVYANFDVTVAAVALSVTWDPAEFSFLEPILSARSEELGLYYNLKPGELKIGMVDIYGKSTIKPGIGPIITLRFVPEDWKKVDLRSIQIEKATVVNTQAQELRLKMVE
;
A
#
# COMPACT_ATOMS: atom_id res chain seq x y z
N MET A 1 44.09 60.74 31.47
CA MET A 1 44.57 59.84 30.41
C MET A 1 43.82 58.53 30.52
N ALA A 2 43.10 58.10 29.50
CA ALA A 2 42.46 56.80 29.46
C ALA A 2 43.55 55.71 29.35
N THR A 3 43.46 54.66 30.16
CA THR A 3 44.50 53.62 30.26
C THR A 3 43.99 52.22 29.97
N SER A 4 42.68 51.97 30.09
CA SER A 4 42.04 50.74 29.59
C SER A 4 40.55 51.00 29.37
N PRO A 5 39.94 50.53 28.27
CA PRO A 5 40.62 49.93 27.13
C PRO A 5 41.44 51.02 26.41
N ASN A 6 42.61 50.66 25.90
CA ASN A 6 43.49 51.61 25.21
C ASN A 6 43.89 51.14 23.80
N GLY A 7 43.39 49.98 23.36
CA GLY A 7 43.60 49.44 22.03
C GLY A 7 43.88 47.94 22.01
N GLY A 8 43.18 47.22 21.15
CA GLY A 8 43.38 45.79 20.89
C GLY A 8 42.70 44.85 21.89
N GLU A 9 42.05 45.36 22.92
CA GLU A 9 41.20 44.57 23.80
C GLU A 9 39.96 44.06 23.05
N SER A 10 39.46 42.88 23.43
CA SER A 10 38.16 42.35 22.99
C SER A 10 37.30 42.09 24.21
N TRP A 11 36.21 42.83 24.32
CA TRP A 11 35.28 42.80 25.44
C TRP A 11 34.00 42.07 25.03
N ILE A 12 33.53 41.17 25.89
CA ILE A 12 32.37 40.31 25.63
C ILE A 12 31.10 41.06 26.05
N ILE A 13 30.08 40.98 25.21
CA ILE A 13 28.73 41.54 25.49
C ILE A 13 28.19 40.98 26.81
N GLU A 14 27.47 41.80 27.58
CA GLU A 14 26.90 41.50 28.91
C GLU A 14 27.90 41.27 30.06
N GLU A 15 29.18 41.06 29.77
CA GLU A 15 30.23 41.03 30.78
C GLU A 15 30.57 42.43 31.30
N SER A 16 31.21 42.49 32.47
CA SER A 16 31.63 43.76 33.08
C SER A 16 33.14 43.91 33.08
N TYR A 17 33.62 45.03 32.53
CA TYR A 17 35.04 45.36 32.44
C TYR A 17 35.31 46.72 33.09
N ASP A 18 36.54 46.89 33.56
CA ASP A 18 36.97 48.14 34.18
C ASP A 18 37.54 49.09 33.13
N ILE A 19 36.93 50.27 33.02
CA ILE A 19 37.51 51.44 32.36
C ILE A 19 38.42 52.12 33.37
N THR A 20 39.68 52.34 33.02
CA THR A 20 40.68 52.96 33.91
C THR A 20 41.27 54.21 33.31
N TRP A 21 41.65 55.17 34.16
CA TRP A 21 42.34 56.39 33.76
C TRP A 21 43.27 56.92 34.85
N ILE A 22 44.22 57.77 34.45
CA ILE A 22 45.13 58.50 35.35
C ILE A 22 44.85 60.00 35.23
N SER A 23 44.67 60.68 36.37
CA SER A 23 44.54 62.14 36.47
C SER A 23 45.53 62.72 37.49
N GLU A 24 46.38 63.67 37.06
CA GLU A 24 47.42 64.26 37.92
C GLU A 24 47.09 65.70 38.38
N ASN A 25 46.22 66.43 37.67
CA ASN A 25 45.96 67.86 37.90
C ASN A 25 44.46 68.25 37.76
N PHE A 26 43.57 67.27 37.78
CA PHE A 26 42.12 67.46 37.71
C PHE A 26 41.46 66.58 38.78
N THR A 27 40.64 67.18 39.63
CA THR A 27 40.06 66.53 40.82
C THR A 27 38.54 66.52 40.84
N ASP A 28 37.90 67.18 39.88
CA ASP A 28 36.44 67.16 39.75
C ASP A 28 35.99 65.83 39.10
N ASN A 29 34.68 65.58 39.10
CA ASN A 29 34.09 64.37 38.57
C ASN A 29 34.26 64.25 37.05
N VAL A 30 34.23 63.02 36.53
CA VAL A 30 34.40 62.73 35.11
C VAL A 30 33.14 62.14 34.49
N MET A 31 32.95 62.39 33.19
CA MET A 31 32.00 61.72 32.32
C MET A 31 32.73 60.67 31.48
N ILE A 32 32.11 59.51 31.32
CA ILE A 32 32.64 58.41 30.51
C ILE A 32 31.65 58.09 29.38
N GLU A 33 32.16 58.06 28.17
CA GLU A 33 31.42 57.76 26.95
C GLU A 33 32.16 56.67 26.17
N TYR A 34 31.42 55.93 25.36
CA TYR A 34 32.00 55.05 24.35
C TYR A 34 31.46 55.37 22.96
N SER A 35 32.20 54.95 21.96
CA SER A 35 31.79 55.01 20.56
C SER A 35 31.96 53.61 19.98
N ALA A 36 31.04 53.19 19.11
CA ALA A 36 31.14 51.94 18.33
C ALA A 36 31.58 52.21 16.87
N ASP A 37 31.90 53.45 16.51
CA ASP A 37 32.12 53.91 15.13
C ASP A 37 33.38 54.80 14.98
N GLU A 38 34.46 54.45 15.67
CA GLU A 38 35.75 55.16 15.64
C GLU A 38 35.70 56.62 16.13
N GLY A 39 34.75 56.93 17.02
CA GLY A 39 34.61 58.23 17.65
C GLY A 39 33.76 59.23 16.85
N VAL A 40 32.96 58.77 15.88
CA VAL A 40 32.02 59.63 15.14
C VAL A 40 30.80 59.96 15.99
N MET A 41 30.20 58.96 16.63
CA MET A 41 29.10 59.08 17.59
C MET A 41 29.53 58.56 18.96
N TRP A 42 29.10 59.25 20.01
CA TRP A 42 29.45 58.93 21.39
C TRP A 42 28.17 58.69 22.20
N ASP A 43 28.12 57.54 22.85
CA ASP A 43 27.08 57.13 23.79
C ASP A 43 27.61 57.26 25.22
N THR A 44 26.84 57.93 26.08
CA THR A 44 27.21 58.13 27.48
C THR A 44 27.04 56.85 28.29
N ILE A 45 28.14 56.33 28.83
CA ILE A 45 28.14 55.22 29.79
C ILE A 45 27.69 55.76 31.15
N ILE A 46 28.32 56.83 31.60
CA ILE A 46 27.98 57.54 32.83
C ILE A 46 28.31 59.03 32.70
N ALA A 47 27.34 59.88 33.04
CA ALA A 47 27.46 61.33 32.85
C ALA A 47 28.27 62.04 33.96
N ASP A 48 28.36 61.45 35.15
CA ASP A 48 29.00 62.04 36.32
C ASP A 48 29.42 60.91 37.28
N THR A 49 30.72 60.70 37.45
CA THR A 49 31.29 59.75 38.42
C THR A 49 32.52 60.34 39.10
N GLU A 50 32.85 59.86 40.31
CA GLU A 50 34.05 60.27 41.01
C GLU A 50 35.31 59.99 40.16
N ASN A 51 36.25 60.92 40.19
CA ASN A 51 37.51 60.80 39.48
C ASN A 51 38.55 60.04 40.32
N ASP A 52 38.27 58.76 40.55
CA ASP A 52 39.05 57.83 41.36
C ASP A 52 39.93 56.87 40.52
N GLY A 53 39.83 56.97 39.19
CA GLY A 53 40.65 56.25 38.22
C GLY A 53 40.06 54.92 37.73
N LEU A 54 38.83 54.58 38.14
CA LEU A 54 38.19 53.31 37.82
C LEU A 54 36.67 53.43 37.64
N TYR A 55 36.13 52.82 36.59
CA TYR A 55 34.69 52.65 36.43
C TYR A 55 34.37 51.30 35.81
N THR A 56 33.57 50.48 36.49
CA THR A 56 33.12 49.19 35.97
C THR A 56 31.94 49.38 35.02
N TRP A 57 32.10 48.95 33.78
CA TRP A 57 31.11 49.07 32.71
C TRP A 57 30.62 47.69 32.27
N THR A 58 29.30 47.50 32.27
CA THR A 58 28.64 46.34 31.66
C THR A 58 28.44 46.59 30.17
N ILE A 59 28.99 45.70 29.34
CA ILE A 59 29.05 45.88 27.89
C ILE A 59 27.66 45.72 27.25
N PRO A 60 27.18 46.71 26.48
CA PRO A 60 25.91 46.62 25.76
C PRO A 60 26.01 45.70 24.54
N ASP A 61 24.87 45.19 24.09
CA ASP A 61 24.72 44.38 22.86
C ASP A 61 24.86 45.25 21.58
N THR A 62 26.05 45.81 21.39
CA THR A 62 26.44 46.62 20.23
C THR A 62 27.79 46.13 19.69
N PRO A 63 27.85 44.96 19.03
CA PRO A 63 29.09 44.39 18.54
C PRO A 63 29.76 45.30 17.50
N SER A 64 31.05 45.60 17.69
CA SER A 64 31.84 46.43 16.78
C SER A 64 33.34 46.23 17.01
N GLU A 65 34.13 46.22 15.94
CA GLU A 65 35.61 46.20 15.99
C GLU A 65 36.23 47.60 16.10
N SER A 66 35.38 48.64 16.15
CA SER A 66 35.74 50.04 16.00
C SER A 66 35.48 50.86 17.25
N CYS A 67 35.54 50.24 18.43
CA CYS A 67 35.14 50.90 19.65
C CYS A 67 36.21 51.88 20.18
N ARG A 68 35.77 52.97 20.83
CA ARG A 68 36.61 53.93 21.59
C ARG A 68 35.96 54.25 22.92
N VAL A 69 36.77 54.56 23.93
CA VAL A 69 36.29 55.20 25.17
C VAL A 69 36.82 56.62 25.26
N ARG A 70 36.04 57.51 25.87
CA ARG A 70 36.42 58.88 26.21
C ARG A 70 36.14 59.12 27.69
N VAL A 71 37.13 59.68 28.38
CA VAL A 71 36.99 60.18 29.76
C VAL A 71 37.18 61.69 29.72
N SER A 72 36.22 62.45 30.21
CA SER A 72 36.18 63.91 30.11
C SER A 72 35.70 64.55 31.41
N ASP A 73 35.92 65.86 31.61
CA ASP A 73 35.28 66.62 32.70
C ASP A 73 33.75 66.48 32.61
N ALA A 74 33.10 66.07 33.71
CA ALA A 74 31.64 65.92 33.76
C ALA A 74 30.87 67.25 33.59
N ALA A 75 31.50 68.39 33.86
CA ALA A 75 30.86 69.70 33.83
C ALA A 75 30.77 70.31 32.43
N ASP A 76 31.87 70.26 31.66
CA ASP A 76 31.96 70.92 30.35
C ASP A 76 32.67 70.11 29.26
N GLY A 77 33.20 68.92 29.59
CA GLY A 77 33.90 68.03 28.67
C GLY A 77 35.39 68.31 28.51
N ASP A 78 35.99 69.32 29.16
CA ASP A 78 37.41 69.66 29.07
C ASP A 78 38.07 69.72 30.46
N PRO A 79 39.17 69.00 30.73
CA PRO A 79 39.97 68.22 29.80
C PRO A 79 39.35 66.85 29.50
N TYR A 80 39.66 66.29 28.32
CA TYR A 80 39.32 64.92 27.97
C TYR A 80 40.53 64.14 27.45
N ASP A 81 40.39 62.82 27.47
CA ASP A 81 41.27 61.90 26.77
C ASP A 81 40.46 60.75 26.15
N ILE A 82 40.96 60.21 25.03
CA ILE A 82 40.33 59.12 24.27
C ILE A 82 41.31 57.96 24.21
N SER A 83 40.81 56.72 24.21
CA SER A 83 41.65 55.54 24.02
C SER A 83 42.51 55.63 22.75
N ASP A 84 43.78 55.26 22.85
CA ASP A 84 44.80 55.42 21.81
C ASP A 84 44.49 54.64 20.54
N SER A 85 43.72 53.55 20.62
CA SER A 85 43.36 52.68 19.49
C SER A 85 41.99 51.99 19.67
N ASN A 86 41.53 51.29 18.63
CA ASN A 86 40.26 50.55 18.64
C ASN A 86 40.34 49.39 19.63
N PHE A 87 39.28 49.18 20.40
CA PHE A 87 38.97 47.88 21.01
C PHE A 87 37.73 47.29 20.33
N SER A 88 37.47 45.99 20.52
CA SER A 88 36.29 45.32 19.97
C SER A 88 35.29 44.94 21.05
N ILE A 89 34.00 45.01 20.71
CA ILE A 89 32.89 44.40 21.44
C ILE A 89 32.41 43.21 20.61
N THR A 90 32.41 42.01 21.18
CA THR A 90 32.06 40.76 20.48
C THR A 90 31.15 39.89 21.34
N TYR A 91 30.49 38.91 20.72
CA TYR A 91 29.88 37.82 21.47
C TYR A 91 30.96 36.86 22.00
N GLU A 92 30.59 36.07 23.01
CA GLU A 92 31.39 34.91 23.40
C GLU A 92 31.29 33.84 22.30
N PRO A 93 32.41 33.29 21.81
CA PRO A 93 32.38 32.19 20.85
C PRO A 93 31.72 30.95 21.46
N ASP A 94 30.75 30.35 20.76
CA ASP A 94 29.97 29.17 21.20
C ASP A 94 29.75 28.19 20.04
N PHE A 95 29.05 27.07 20.24
CA PHE A 95 28.71 26.13 19.17
C PHE A 95 27.31 25.56 19.36
N THR A 96 26.82 24.84 18.36
CA THR A 96 25.65 23.97 18.51
C THR A 96 26.04 22.54 18.21
N ILE A 97 25.33 21.58 18.82
CA ILE A 97 25.48 20.15 18.59
C ILE A 97 24.22 19.58 17.97
N ASP A 98 24.40 18.68 17.00
CA ASP A 98 23.32 17.87 16.42
C ASP A 98 23.78 16.41 16.28
N ALA A 99 22.82 15.49 16.21
CA ALA A 99 23.08 14.07 16.02
C ALA A 99 22.01 13.44 15.11
N ILE A 100 22.38 12.59 14.15
CA ILE A 100 21.41 12.03 13.19
C ILE A 100 21.57 10.50 13.14
N PRO A 101 20.46 9.72 13.14
CA PRO A 101 19.04 10.13 13.19
C PRO A 101 18.55 10.51 14.60
N ASP A 102 17.30 10.99 14.73
CA ASP A 102 16.68 11.31 16.04
C ASP A 102 16.48 10.08 16.93
N THR A 103 16.20 8.93 16.30
CA THR A 103 15.98 7.63 16.96
C THR A 103 16.74 6.54 16.22
N GLN A 104 17.47 5.71 16.96
CA GLN A 104 18.07 4.47 16.46
C GLN A 104 17.42 3.24 17.09
N TRP A 105 17.11 2.25 16.26
CA TRP A 105 16.68 0.92 16.70
C TRP A 105 17.84 -0.06 16.58
N VAL A 106 17.99 -0.95 17.56
CA VAL A 106 19.08 -1.92 17.60
C VAL A 106 18.67 -3.18 18.33
N LYS A 107 19.06 -4.34 17.79
CA LYS A 107 18.83 -5.63 18.42
C LYS A 107 19.89 -5.91 19.49
N GLN A 108 19.50 -6.65 20.52
CA GLN A 108 20.44 -7.25 21.46
C GLN A 108 21.56 -8.02 20.72
N GLY A 109 22.82 -7.72 21.01
CA GLY A 109 23.98 -8.36 20.37
C GLY A 109 24.55 -7.59 19.16
N ASP A 110 23.84 -6.56 18.66
CA ASP A 110 24.26 -5.77 17.50
C ASP A 110 24.88 -4.41 17.90
N THR A 111 25.31 -3.67 16.89
CA THR A 111 25.81 -2.30 17.00
C THR A 111 24.97 -1.34 16.17
N THR A 112 24.89 -0.09 16.60
CA THR A 112 24.25 1.03 15.87
C THR A 112 25.06 2.31 16.05
N GLY A 113 24.68 3.41 15.42
CA GLY A 113 25.36 4.68 15.66
C GLY A 113 24.64 5.95 15.24
N PHE A 114 25.17 7.07 15.71
CA PHE A 114 24.71 8.42 15.38
C PHE A 114 25.86 9.20 14.74
N GLU A 115 25.59 9.95 13.68
CA GLU A 115 26.51 10.96 13.17
C GLU A 115 26.32 12.23 13.98
N VAL A 116 27.37 12.70 14.65
CA VAL A 116 27.37 13.89 15.52
C VAL A 116 28.10 15.02 14.82
N ILE A 117 27.47 16.19 14.80
CA ILE A 117 27.93 17.36 14.05
C ILE A 117 28.00 18.55 15.01
N LEU A 118 29.13 19.27 14.98
CA LEU A 118 29.27 20.55 15.67
C LEU A 118 29.28 21.70 14.68
N THR A 119 28.46 22.72 14.94
CA THR A 119 28.41 23.94 14.12
C THR A 119 28.98 25.11 14.90
N SER A 120 29.94 25.82 14.29
CA SER A 120 30.56 27.01 14.90
C SER A 120 29.53 28.12 15.03
N PHE A 121 29.50 28.76 16.20
CA PHE A 121 28.73 29.97 16.46
C PHE A 121 29.66 31.08 16.97
N HIS A 122 29.46 32.32 16.52
CA HIS A 122 30.33 33.46 16.86
C HIS A 122 31.85 33.21 16.72
N GLY A 123 32.26 32.42 15.72
CA GLY A 123 33.68 32.18 15.40
C GLY A 123 34.38 31.14 16.27
N PHE A 124 33.63 30.35 17.04
CA PHE A 124 34.20 29.28 17.85
C PHE A 124 34.88 28.21 17.01
N SER A 125 36.11 27.86 17.37
CA SER A 125 36.94 26.89 16.64
C SER A 125 37.78 26.00 17.58
N SER A 126 37.45 25.99 18.87
CA SER A 126 38.13 25.17 19.86
C SER A 126 37.72 23.70 19.72
N PRO A 127 38.59 22.74 20.07
CA PRO A 127 38.24 21.33 20.11
C PRO A 127 37.28 21.01 21.27
N CYS A 128 36.23 20.26 20.97
CA CYS A 128 35.24 19.79 21.94
C CYS A 128 35.39 18.27 22.14
N THR A 129 35.43 17.83 23.40
CA THR A 129 35.37 16.40 23.75
C THR A 129 33.92 15.95 23.77
N LEU A 130 33.62 14.82 23.11
CA LEU A 130 32.28 14.26 23.05
C LEU A 130 32.06 13.22 24.15
N THR A 131 30.89 13.26 24.76
CA THR A 131 30.45 12.28 25.76
C THR A 131 28.99 11.88 25.52
N VAL A 132 28.61 10.71 26.00
CA VAL A 132 27.24 10.21 25.94
C VAL A 132 26.81 9.66 27.30
N GLU A 133 25.65 10.09 27.76
CA GLU A 133 24.97 9.57 28.94
C GLU A 133 23.63 8.92 28.58
N GLY A 134 23.03 8.17 29.50
CA GLY A 134 21.74 7.49 29.28
C GLY A 134 21.82 6.12 28.61
N LEU A 135 23.03 5.63 28.34
CA LEU A 135 23.25 4.30 27.78
C LEU A 135 22.64 3.20 28.68
N PRO A 136 21.96 2.19 28.10
CA PRO A 136 21.40 1.08 28.87
C PRO A 136 22.50 0.25 29.53
N SER A 137 22.17 -0.42 30.64
CA SER A 137 23.11 -1.35 31.29
C SER A 137 23.54 -2.45 30.32
N LEU A 138 24.83 -2.82 30.32
CA LEU A 138 25.42 -3.79 29.38
C LEU A 138 25.52 -3.29 27.93
N SER A 139 25.62 -1.98 27.73
CA SER A 139 26.00 -1.37 26.46
C SER A 139 27.27 -0.52 26.61
N ALA A 140 27.89 -0.17 25.48
CA ALA A 140 29.03 0.73 25.43
C ALA A 140 28.89 1.68 24.23
N GLY A 141 29.22 2.96 24.43
CA GLY A 141 29.28 3.98 23.39
C GLY A 141 30.71 4.46 23.18
N GLU A 142 31.14 4.58 21.93
CA GLU A 142 32.48 5.05 21.54
C GLU A 142 32.35 6.07 20.41
N PHE A 143 33.03 7.21 20.53
CA PHE A 143 33.10 8.24 19.50
C PHE A 143 34.38 8.09 18.68
N ASP A 144 34.27 8.14 17.36
CA ASP A 144 35.42 8.21 16.45
C ASP A 144 35.27 9.36 15.43
N PRO A 145 36.06 10.45 15.57
CA PRO A 145 36.96 10.75 16.69
C PRO A 145 36.23 11.27 17.93
N ALA A 146 36.75 11.01 19.13
CA ALA A 146 36.17 11.47 20.41
C ALA A 146 36.34 12.97 20.70
N VAL A 147 37.15 13.65 19.90
CA VAL A 147 37.36 15.09 19.98
C VAL A 147 37.27 15.65 18.57
N ILE A 148 36.39 16.63 18.37
CA ILE A 148 36.17 17.30 17.08
C ILE A 148 36.19 18.81 17.27
N VAL A 149 36.58 19.54 16.22
CA VAL A 149 36.32 20.97 16.13
C VAL A 149 35.00 21.21 15.40
N PRO A 150 34.32 22.34 15.62
CA PRO A 150 33.21 22.75 14.76
C PRO A 150 33.62 22.70 13.29
N THR A 151 32.74 22.20 12.42
CA THR A 151 32.96 21.79 11.01
C THR A 151 33.43 20.35 10.75
N ASP A 152 33.89 19.64 11.77
CA ASP A 152 34.12 18.19 11.70
C ASP A 152 32.86 17.40 12.12
N THR A 153 32.83 16.11 11.78
CA THR A 153 31.83 15.15 12.25
C THR A 153 32.48 14.01 13.05
N SER A 154 31.72 13.41 13.95
CA SER A 154 32.11 12.23 14.72
C SER A 154 31.03 11.16 14.64
N THR A 155 31.41 9.89 14.61
CA THR A 155 30.44 8.79 14.70
C THR A 155 30.41 8.24 16.12
N LEU A 156 29.26 8.33 16.79
CA LEU A 156 28.99 7.59 18.02
C LEU A 156 28.56 6.17 17.66
N THR A 157 29.39 5.18 17.94
CA THR A 157 29.05 3.75 17.80
C THR A 157 28.61 3.19 19.15
N ILE A 158 27.42 2.59 19.20
CA ILE A 158 26.87 1.94 20.40
C ILE A 158 26.82 0.44 20.18
N THR A 159 27.44 -0.32 21.08
CA THR A 159 27.40 -1.79 21.12
C THR A 159 26.44 -2.27 22.18
N ILE A 160 25.54 -3.18 21.83
CA ILE A 160 24.50 -3.73 22.70
C ILE A 160 24.81 -5.19 23.02
N ASP A 161 24.97 -5.53 24.31
CA ASP A 161 25.09 -6.94 24.71
C ASP A 161 23.78 -7.69 24.51
N THR A 162 23.88 -9.01 24.28
CA THR A 162 22.74 -9.94 24.17
C THR A 162 21.77 -9.93 25.37
N LEU A 163 22.20 -9.44 26.54
CA LEU A 163 21.40 -9.36 27.77
C LEU A 163 20.98 -7.93 28.15
N THR A 164 21.27 -6.93 27.31
CA THR A 164 20.87 -5.54 27.53
C THR A 164 19.33 -5.46 27.65
N PRO A 165 18.75 -4.84 28.70
CA PRO A 165 17.29 -4.81 28.83
C PRO A 165 16.61 -4.12 27.64
N LEU A 166 15.46 -4.65 27.22
CA LEU A 166 14.68 -4.08 26.12
C LEU A 166 14.03 -2.77 26.55
N GLY A 167 13.87 -1.84 25.62
CA GLY A 167 13.17 -0.57 25.87
C GLY A 167 13.76 0.61 25.11
N ALA A 168 13.12 1.77 25.30
CA ALA A 168 13.58 3.04 24.76
C ALA A 168 14.37 3.80 25.83
N TYR A 169 15.57 4.26 25.45
CA TYR A 169 16.53 4.94 26.30
C TYR A 169 16.81 6.34 25.75
N PRO A 170 16.53 7.42 26.50
CA PRO A 170 16.97 8.75 26.12
C PRO A 170 18.48 8.85 26.35
N LEU A 171 19.21 9.19 25.30
CA LEU A 171 20.64 9.44 25.30
C LEU A 171 20.88 10.94 25.29
N THR A 172 21.78 11.41 26.16
CA THR A 172 22.25 12.80 26.13
C THR A 172 23.65 12.80 25.56
N ILE A 173 23.80 13.37 24.36
CA ILE A 173 25.09 13.55 23.70
C ILE A 173 25.57 14.97 24.00
N THR A 174 26.77 15.09 24.54
CA THR A 174 27.34 16.36 24.99
C THR A 174 28.69 16.62 24.34
N GLY A 175 28.88 17.84 23.83
CA GLY A 175 30.20 18.38 23.49
C GLY A 175 30.67 19.33 24.59
N THR A 176 31.92 19.21 25.03
CA THR A 176 32.50 20.08 26.06
C THR A 176 33.85 20.66 25.64
N GLU A 177 33.98 21.98 25.73
CA GLU A 177 35.25 22.69 25.57
C GLU A 177 35.95 22.80 26.94
N MET A 178 37.11 22.16 27.07
CA MET A 178 37.78 21.96 28.37
C MET A 178 38.49 23.23 28.91
N SER A 179 38.67 24.28 28.12
CA SER A 179 39.47 25.46 28.48
C SER A 179 38.64 26.64 28.99
N LYS A 180 37.38 26.73 28.56
CA LYS A 180 36.38 27.76 28.81
C LYS A 180 35.11 27.24 29.46
N GLN A 181 34.98 25.91 29.63
CA GLN A 181 33.80 25.26 30.25
C GLN A 181 32.49 25.53 29.47
N ILE A 182 32.57 25.62 28.15
CA ILE A 182 31.39 25.71 27.28
C ILE A 182 30.89 24.30 27.00
N GLU A 183 29.59 24.07 27.19
CA GLU A 183 28.96 22.76 27.05
C GLU A 183 27.63 22.88 26.31
N GLN A 184 27.42 22.00 25.33
CA GLN A 184 26.17 21.90 24.57
C GLN A 184 25.74 20.45 24.47
N SER A 185 24.44 20.20 24.59
CA SER A 185 23.88 18.85 24.61
C SER A 185 22.66 18.70 23.71
N ILE A 186 22.45 17.48 23.22
CA ILE A 186 21.26 17.09 22.46
C ILE A 186 20.73 15.73 22.92
N GLU A 187 19.40 15.57 22.95
CA GLU A 187 18.75 14.31 23.32
C GLU A 187 18.43 13.47 22.07
N ARG A 188 18.73 12.16 22.13
CA ARG A 188 18.42 11.17 21.10
C ARG A 188 17.83 9.91 21.70
N TRP A 189 17.09 9.15 20.90
CA TRP A 189 16.48 7.90 21.37
C TRP A 189 17.22 6.68 20.86
N LEU A 190 17.53 5.76 21.77
CA LEU A 190 18.00 4.42 21.45
C LEU A 190 16.94 3.41 21.87
N VAL A 191 16.43 2.62 20.94
CA VAL A 191 15.45 1.58 21.24
C VAL A 191 16.11 0.21 21.08
N VAL A 192 16.26 -0.48 22.21
CA VAL A 192 16.81 -1.84 22.26
C VAL A 192 15.68 -2.84 22.14
N VAL A 193 15.75 -3.68 21.11
CA VAL A 193 14.78 -4.75 20.87
C VAL A 193 15.43 -6.12 20.93
N SER A 194 14.60 -7.15 21.06
CA SER A 194 15.05 -8.52 21.24
C SER A 194 15.89 -8.97 20.04
N ALA A 195 16.93 -9.76 20.27
CA ALA A 195 17.64 -10.47 19.20
C ALA A 195 16.71 -11.44 18.45
N LEU A 196 15.59 -11.81 19.07
CA LEU A 196 14.53 -12.63 18.48
C LEU A 196 13.46 -11.79 17.77
N ASN A 197 13.56 -10.45 17.72
CA ASN A 197 12.65 -9.64 16.91
C ASN A 197 12.96 -9.89 15.44
N PHE A 198 11.98 -10.34 14.69
CA PHE A 198 12.02 -10.53 13.26
C PHE A 198 11.32 -9.37 12.57
N LYS A 199 11.75 -9.07 11.35
CA LYS A 199 11.11 -8.05 10.54
C LYS A 199 9.79 -8.62 9.99
N PRO A 200 8.70 -7.83 9.95
CA PRO A 200 7.48 -8.24 9.27
C PRO A 200 7.73 -8.47 7.77
N SER A 201 6.85 -9.21 7.13
CA SER A 201 6.87 -9.41 5.67
C SER A 201 5.52 -9.04 5.10
N ILE A 202 5.53 -8.38 3.94
CA ILE A 202 4.31 -8.08 3.19
C ILE A 202 4.32 -8.75 1.82
N SER A 203 3.20 -9.39 1.49
CA SER A 203 2.98 -10.07 0.23
C SER A 203 1.82 -9.40 -0.52
N VAL A 204 2.12 -8.96 -1.74
CA VAL A 204 1.21 -8.30 -2.67
C VAL A 204 1.48 -8.80 -4.10
N PRO A 205 0.51 -8.74 -5.02
CA PRO A 205 0.78 -9.00 -6.43
C PRO A 205 1.75 -7.96 -7.01
N GLU A 206 2.61 -8.37 -7.95
CA GLU A 206 3.55 -7.44 -8.61
C GLU A 206 2.81 -6.41 -9.47
N SER A 207 1.79 -6.86 -10.20
CA SER A 207 0.96 -6.01 -11.04
C SER A 207 -0.47 -6.52 -11.13
N VAL A 208 -1.38 -5.59 -11.41
CA VAL A 208 -2.80 -5.87 -11.64
C VAL A 208 -3.22 -5.14 -12.91
N LEU A 209 -3.92 -5.86 -13.79
CA LEU A 209 -4.53 -5.30 -14.97
C LEU A 209 -6.03 -5.08 -14.71
N VAL A 210 -6.53 -3.90 -15.05
CA VAL A 210 -7.96 -3.56 -14.96
C VAL A 210 -8.35 -2.72 -16.17
N TYR A 211 -9.63 -2.75 -16.54
CA TYR A 211 -10.17 -1.92 -17.61
C TYR A 211 -10.87 -0.69 -17.03
N GLY A 212 -10.88 0.44 -17.75
CA GLY A 212 -11.62 1.64 -17.34
C GLY A 212 -13.11 1.33 -17.11
N GLY A 213 -13.67 1.77 -15.99
CA GLY A 213 -15.05 1.45 -15.59
C GLY A 213 -15.22 0.14 -14.81
N PHE A 214 -14.13 -0.62 -14.60
CA PHE A 214 -14.14 -1.88 -13.85
C PHE A 214 -13.42 -1.75 -12.50
N SER A 215 -13.51 -2.78 -11.66
CA SER A 215 -12.88 -2.76 -10.34
C SER A 215 -11.67 -3.67 -10.27
N ALA A 216 -10.55 -3.11 -9.81
CA ALA A 216 -9.38 -3.86 -9.39
C ALA A 216 -9.55 -4.26 -7.92
N SER A 217 -9.31 -5.53 -7.60
CA SER A 217 -9.30 -6.02 -6.23
C SER A 217 -8.29 -7.15 -6.04
N PHE A 218 -7.64 -7.16 -4.89
CA PHE A 218 -6.68 -8.19 -4.50
C PHE A 218 -6.47 -8.18 -2.98
N SER A 219 -5.94 -9.27 -2.45
CA SER A 219 -5.55 -9.36 -1.03
C SER A 219 -4.13 -8.85 -0.81
N VAL A 220 -3.91 -8.23 0.34
CA VAL A 220 -2.60 -7.84 0.88
C VAL A 220 -2.41 -8.64 2.16
N VAL A 221 -1.30 -9.37 2.25
CA VAL A 221 -1.02 -10.28 3.37
C VAL A 221 0.24 -9.82 4.07
N ALA A 222 0.13 -9.46 5.34
CA ALA A 222 1.27 -9.22 6.20
C ALA A 222 1.47 -10.38 7.18
N THR A 223 2.70 -10.83 7.33
CA THR A 223 3.09 -11.84 8.30
C THR A 223 4.24 -11.36 9.15
N ASP A 224 4.37 -11.96 10.32
CA ASP A 224 5.50 -11.74 11.21
C ASP A 224 5.82 -13.05 11.94
N PRO A 225 7.09 -13.47 12.02
CA PRO A 225 7.50 -14.56 12.91
C PRO A 225 7.16 -14.29 14.39
N ASP A 226 7.16 -13.02 14.83
CA ASP A 226 6.76 -12.60 16.17
C ASP A 226 5.24 -12.52 16.30
N THR A 227 4.63 -13.67 16.57
CA THR A 227 3.16 -13.81 16.51
C THR A 227 2.35 -13.00 17.55
N SER A 228 3.04 -12.30 18.46
CA SER A 228 2.45 -11.34 19.42
C SER A 228 2.31 -9.93 18.86
N ASP A 229 3.00 -9.62 17.77
CA ASP A 229 3.17 -8.26 17.31
C ASP A 229 1.96 -7.81 16.52
N THR A 230 1.65 -6.52 16.62
CA THR A 230 0.47 -5.95 15.99
C THR A 230 0.89 -5.28 14.70
N LEU A 231 0.55 -5.91 13.59
CA LEU A 231 0.90 -5.46 12.26
C LEU A 231 -0.08 -4.39 11.79
N THR A 232 0.46 -3.22 11.49
CA THR A 232 -0.24 -2.10 10.86
C THR A 232 0.21 -1.99 9.42
N ILE A 233 -0.73 -1.93 8.48
CA ILE A 233 -0.41 -1.78 7.05
C ILE A 233 -0.91 -0.42 6.59
N ALA A 234 0.02 0.42 6.14
CA ALA A 234 -0.28 1.68 5.46
C ALA A 234 -0.30 1.49 3.93
N LYS A 235 -1.11 2.28 3.23
CA LYS A 235 -1.16 2.33 1.76
C LYS A 235 -0.97 3.76 1.27
N GLU A 236 -0.10 3.93 0.29
CA GLU A 236 0.01 5.12 -0.55
C GLU A 236 -0.49 4.85 -1.98
N GLY A 237 -1.09 5.86 -2.62
CA GLY A 237 -1.65 5.78 -3.97
C GLY A 237 -3.20 5.67 -4.01
N VAL A 238 -3.75 5.32 -5.18
CA VAL A 238 -5.21 5.27 -5.45
C VAL A 238 -5.93 4.15 -4.70
N GLY A 239 -7.27 4.13 -4.78
CA GLY A 239 -8.10 3.08 -4.22
C GLY A 239 -8.22 3.08 -2.70
N GLU A 240 -9.11 2.23 -2.21
CA GLU A 240 -9.46 2.06 -0.81
C GLU A 240 -8.81 0.81 -0.24
N PHE A 241 -8.42 0.89 1.04
CA PHE A 241 -7.75 -0.19 1.75
C PHE A 241 -7.95 -0.07 3.27
N PRO A 242 -9.13 -0.45 3.80
CA PRO A 242 -9.31 -0.57 5.23
C PRO A 242 -8.62 -1.83 5.71
N CYS A 243 -7.59 -1.61 6.53
CA CYS A 243 -6.83 -2.68 7.15
C CYS A 243 -6.64 -2.37 8.63
N PRO A 244 -7.51 -2.91 9.52
CA PRO A 244 -7.32 -2.72 10.95
C PRO A 244 -6.02 -3.41 11.43
N PRO A 245 -5.33 -2.84 12.43
CA PRO A 245 -4.13 -3.48 12.99
C PRO A 245 -4.47 -4.82 13.64
N ARG A 246 -3.68 -5.86 13.34
CA ARG A 246 -3.88 -7.23 13.84
C ARG A 246 -2.58 -8.01 13.95
N THR A 247 -2.61 -9.11 14.70
CA THR A 247 -1.50 -10.06 14.73
C THR A 247 -1.39 -10.86 13.43
N THR A 248 -0.22 -11.43 13.19
CA THR A 248 0.03 -12.33 12.06
C THR A 248 -0.97 -13.52 11.96
N PRO A 249 -1.37 -13.90 10.73
CA PRO A 249 -1.31 -13.11 9.50
C PRO A 249 -2.38 -11.99 9.50
N ASN A 250 -2.00 -10.76 9.12
CA ASN A 250 -2.97 -9.68 8.87
C ASN A 250 -3.32 -9.65 7.38
N VAL A 251 -4.55 -10.04 7.04
CA VAL A 251 -5.03 -10.14 5.66
C VAL A 251 -6.12 -9.12 5.43
N CYS A 252 -5.87 -8.22 4.48
CA CYS A 252 -6.76 -7.11 4.13
C CYS A 252 -6.97 -7.05 2.62
N TYR A 253 -7.99 -6.31 2.18
CA TYR A 253 -8.37 -6.24 0.77
C TYR A 253 -8.24 -4.83 0.23
N PHE A 254 -7.55 -4.72 -0.90
CA PHE A 254 -7.57 -3.53 -1.72
C PHE A 254 -8.76 -3.57 -2.67
N TRP A 255 -9.41 -2.42 -2.86
CA TRP A 255 -10.37 -2.23 -3.95
C TRP A 255 -10.27 -0.85 -4.57
N TRP A 256 -10.46 -0.80 -5.88
CA TRP A 256 -10.56 0.45 -6.62
C TRP A 256 -11.42 0.27 -7.85
N THR A 257 -12.48 1.07 -7.95
CA THR A 257 -13.29 1.18 -9.17
C THR A 257 -12.68 2.28 -10.03
N THR A 258 -12.23 1.92 -11.23
CA THR A 258 -11.62 2.85 -12.19
C THR A 258 -12.68 3.54 -13.03
N GLU A 259 -12.30 4.66 -13.63
CA GLU A 259 -13.04 5.39 -14.65
C GLU A 259 -12.31 5.30 -16.00
N GLU A 260 -12.97 5.66 -17.10
CA GLU A 260 -12.31 5.69 -18.41
C GLU A 260 -11.15 6.69 -18.45
N GLU A 261 -11.23 7.79 -17.70
CA GLU A 261 -10.19 8.81 -17.62
C GLU A 261 -8.89 8.29 -16.98
N ASP A 262 -8.96 7.26 -16.12
CA ASP A 262 -7.80 6.65 -15.48
C ASP A 262 -6.83 6.02 -16.47
N THR A 263 -7.30 5.70 -17.68
CA THR A 263 -6.46 5.18 -18.77
C THR A 263 -5.35 6.15 -19.19
N LEU A 264 -5.56 7.46 -18.99
CA LEU A 264 -4.59 8.51 -19.36
C LEU A 264 -3.42 8.62 -18.37
N ASN A 265 -3.65 8.25 -17.11
CA ASN A 265 -2.66 8.35 -16.03
C ASN A 265 -2.05 6.98 -15.67
N SER A 266 -2.45 5.94 -16.39
CA SER A 266 -1.92 4.58 -16.27
C SER A 266 -0.43 4.53 -16.65
N PRO A 267 0.43 3.75 -15.94
CA PRO A 267 0.10 2.91 -14.78
C PRO A 267 0.15 3.67 -13.45
N TYR A 268 -0.65 3.20 -12.48
CA TYR A 268 -0.66 3.69 -11.10
C TYR A 268 0.27 2.85 -10.21
N GLN A 269 1.02 3.53 -9.35
CA GLN A 269 1.84 2.88 -8.32
C GLN A 269 1.10 2.87 -6.99
N LEU A 270 1.06 1.70 -6.35
CA LEU A 270 0.63 1.54 -4.97
C LEU A 270 1.82 1.07 -4.13
N ILE A 271 1.99 1.66 -2.96
CA ILE A 271 3.02 1.28 -1.99
C ILE A 271 2.30 0.87 -0.72
N PHE A 272 2.53 -0.37 -0.28
CA PHE A 272 2.04 -0.88 0.98
C PHE A 272 3.21 -1.04 1.93
N THR A 273 3.10 -0.51 3.14
CA THR A 273 4.15 -0.61 4.16
C THR A 273 3.57 -1.26 5.40
N VAL A 274 4.11 -2.41 5.81
CA VAL A 274 3.78 -3.05 7.09
C VAL A 274 4.77 -2.62 8.15
N ASP A 275 4.28 -2.32 9.35
CA ASP A 275 5.03 -2.00 10.56
C ASP A 275 4.52 -2.87 11.72
N ASP A 276 5.43 -3.45 12.49
CA ASP A 276 5.18 -4.24 13.71
C ASP A 276 5.23 -3.40 15.00
N GLY A 277 5.63 -2.12 14.89
CA GLY A 277 5.83 -1.17 15.97
C GLY A 277 7.15 -1.33 16.71
N ARG A 278 8.11 -2.11 16.20
CA ARG A 278 9.29 -2.55 16.96
C ARG A 278 10.64 -2.48 16.27
N ASP A 279 10.78 -2.13 15.00
CA ASP A 279 12.00 -1.50 14.43
C ASP A 279 12.00 -1.45 12.91
N SER A 280 11.19 -2.27 12.24
CA SER A 280 11.39 -2.54 10.83
C SER A 280 10.10 -2.65 10.06
N THR A 281 10.10 -2.00 8.90
CA THR A 281 8.98 -2.01 7.99
C THR A 281 9.30 -2.78 6.74
N ASP A 282 8.35 -3.56 6.22
CA ASP A 282 8.45 -4.14 4.89
C ASP A 282 7.55 -3.41 3.90
N THR A 283 8.01 -3.31 2.67
CA THR A 283 7.30 -2.56 1.63
C THR A 283 7.02 -3.44 0.43
N GLY A 284 5.74 -3.52 0.06
CA GLY A 284 5.26 -4.15 -1.16
C GLY A 284 4.81 -3.08 -2.16
N VAL A 285 5.16 -3.25 -3.43
CA VAL A 285 4.76 -2.33 -4.50
C VAL A 285 3.88 -3.07 -5.50
N VAL A 286 2.76 -2.45 -5.87
CA VAL A 286 1.84 -2.98 -6.90
C VAL A 286 1.69 -1.96 -8.01
N TRP A 287 1.85 -2.39 -9.25
CA TRP A 287 1.55 -1.58 -10.43
C TRP A 287 0.17 -1.91 -10.97
N ILE A 288 -0.75 -0.95 -10.97
CA ILE A 288 -2.06 -1.11 -11.61
C ILE A 288 -2.03 -0.46 -12.98
N SER A 289 -2.19 -1.29 -14.02
CA SER A 289 -2.36 -0.80 -15.39
C SER A 289 -3.85 -0.75 -15.72
N VAL A 290 -4.36 0.45 -15.95
CA VAL A 290 -5.72 0.67 -16.45
C VAL A 290 -5.67 0.72 -17.97
N LEU A 291 -6.35 -0.23 -18.62
CA LEU A 291 -6.51 -0.26 -20.07
C LEU A 291 -7.83 0.40 -20.47
N GLY A 292 -7.81 1.11 -21.60
CA GLY A 292 -9.05 1.49 -22.26
C GLY A 292 -9.82 0.25 -22.67
N TYR A 293 -11.14 0.30 -22.54
CA TYR A 293 -12.02 -0.73 -23.05
C TYR A 293 -12.88 -0.16 -24.18
N ASP A 294 -12.52 -0.53 -25.40
CA ASP A 294 -13.41 -0.52 -26.56
C ASP A 294 -13.23 -1.89 -27.21
N VAL A 295 -14.05 -2.87 -26.81
CA VAL A 295 -14.03 -4.16 -27.50
C VAL A 295 -14.82 -4.03 -28.78
N PRO A 296 -14.14 -4.11 -29.94
CA PRO A 296 -14.81 -3.98 -31.21
C PRO A 296 -15.88 -5.07 -31.36
N PRO A 297 -16.92 -4.83 -32.16
CA PRO A 297 -17.84 -5.89 -32.52
C PRO A 297 -17.09 -7.06 -33.14
N SER A 298 -17.35 -8.24 -32.61
CA SER A 298 -16.87 -9.53 -33.08
C SER A 298 -17.12 -9.68 -34.58
N GLN A 299 -16.09 -10.07 -35.32
CA GLN A 299 -16.16 -10.26 -36.78
C GLN A 299 -16.36 -11.72 -37.18
N ALA A 300 -16.25 -12.64 -36.23
CA ALA A 300 -16.43 -14.07 -36.44
C ALA A 300 -16.94 -14.77 -35.17
N VAL A 301 -17.61 -15.91 -35.31
CA VAL A 301 -18.01 -16.67 -34.12
C VAL A 301 -16.77 -17.17 -33.39
N GLY A 302 -16.66 -16.81 -32.11
CA GLY A 302 -15.51 -17.11 -31.26
C GLY A 302 -14.39 -16.08 -31.26
N ASP A 303 -14.54 -14.99 -32.01
CA ASP A 303 -13.73 -13.77 -31.88
C ASP A 303 -14.29 -12.96 -30.69
N CYS A 304 -13.84 -13.32 -29.49
CA CYS A 304 -14.33 -12.77 -28.23
C CYS A 304 -13.75 -11.38 -27.95
N ASN A 305 -12.53 -11.11 -28.44
CA ASN A 305 -11.85 -9.83 -28.25
C ASN A 305 -12.10 -8.81 -29.38
N GLY A 306 -12.74 -9.22 -30.48
CA GLY A 306 -13.13 -8.36 -31.60
C GLY A 306 -12.00 -8.03 -32.58
N ASP A 307 -10.88 -8.75 -32.54
CA ASP A 307 -9.71 -8.50 -33.39
C ASP A 307 -9.83 -9.14 -34.79
N GLY A 308 -10.89 -9.91 -35.03
CA GLY A 308 -11.18 -10.60 -36.27
C GLY A 308 -10.43 -11.93 -36.46
N ILE A 309 -9.68 -12.39 -35.47
CA ILE A 309 -8.85 -13.59 -35.52
C ILE A 309 -9.17 -14.51 -34.33
N VAL A 310 -9.92 -15.58 -34.58
CA VAL A 310 -10.19 -16.61 -33.55
C VAL A 310 -8.91 -17.37 -33.17
N ASN A 311 -8.36 -17.11 -31.99
CA ASN A 311 -7.12 -17.67 -31.49
C ASN A 311 -7.07 -17.75 -29.94
N ILE A 312 -5.89 -17.97 -29.37
CA ILE A 312 -5.70 -18.07 -27.91
C ILE A 312 -6.05 -16.79 -27.15
N ALA A 313 -5.91 -15.63 -27.80
CA ALA A 313 -6.29 -14.34 -27.22
C ALA A 313 -7.77 -14.29 -26.84
N ASP A 314 -8.64 -14.94 -27.61
CA ASP A 314 -10.07 -15.06 -27.31
C ASP A 314 -10.35 -15.93 -26.09
N VAL A 315 -9.59 -17.02 -25.94
CA VAL A 315 -9.66 -17.88 -24.74
C VAL A 315 -9.24 -17.10 -23.50
N VAL A 316 -8.14 -16.34 -23.59
CA VAL A 316 -7.66 -15.49 -22.49
C VAL A 316 -8.68 -14.40 -22.16
N PHE A 317 -9.24 -13.75 -23.18
CA PHE A 317 -10.28 -12.73 -23.01
C PHE A 317 -11.50 -13.29 -22.28
N LEU A 318 -11.97 -14.47 -22.68
CA LEU A 318 -13.14 -15.11 -22.06
C LEU A 318 -12.87 -15.52 -20.61
N ILE A 319 -11.66 -16.01 -20.31
CA ILE A 319 -11.23 -16.29 -18.93
C ILE A 319 -11.15 -15.03 -18.09
N ASP A 320 -10.63 -13.94 -18.64
CA ASP A 320 -10.54 -12.66 -17.92
C ASP A 320 -11.93 -12.09 -17.64
N TYR A 321 -12.87 -12.18 -18.59
CA TYR A 321 -14.28 -11.84 -18.37
C TYR A 321 -14.91 -12.68 -17.24
N LEU A 322 -14.73 -14.00 -17.28
CA LEU A 322 -15.36 -14.92 -16.31
C LEU A 322 -14.74 -14.84 -14.91
N PHE A 323 -13.42 -14.67 -14.82
CA PHE A 323 -12.67 -14.90 -13.59
C PHE A 323 -11.75 -13.75 -13.19
N LYS A 324 -11.69 -12.61 -13.91
CA LYS A 324 -10.81 -11.48 -13.55
C LYS A 324 -11.43 -10.08 -13.72
N TYR A 325 -12.77 -9.96 -13.72
CA TYR A 325 -13.48 -8.69 -14.00
C TYR A 325 -13.06 -8.04 -15.31
N GLY A 326 -12.65 -8.86 -16.27
CA GLY A 326 -12.54 -8.44 -17.64
C GLY A 326 -13.91 -8.02 -18.19
N PRO A 327 -13.91 -7.27 -19.28
CA PRO A 327 -15.11 -6.78 -19.88
C PRO A 327 -15.83 -7.86 -20.71
N PRO A 328 -17.14 -7.73 -20.96
CA PRO A 328 -17.87 -8.70 -21.77
C PRO A 328 -17.44 -8.66 -23.25
N PRO A 329 -17.60 -9.76 -23.99
CA PRO A 329 -17.54 -9.76 -25.46
C PRO A 329 -18.58 -8.83 -26.08
N ASN A 330 -18.31 -8.33 -27.30
CA ASN A 330 -19.22 -7.47 -28.04
C ASN A 330 -19.63 -8.11 -29.38
N PRO A 331 -20.91 -8.46 -29.60
CA PRO A 331 -21.97 -8.54 -28.60
C PRO A 331 -21.67 -9.65 -27.58
N PRO A 332 -22.35 -9.70 -26.41
CA PRO A 332 -22.13 -10.76 -25.42
C PRO A 332 -22.21 -12.18 -26.01
N ALA A 333 -23.10 -12.40 -26.98
CA ALA A 333 -23.25 -13.67 -27.68
C ALA A 333 -21.98 -14.15 -28.41
N ALA A 334 -21.00 -13.28 -28.67
CA ALA A 334 -19.71 -13.70 -29.24
C ALA A 334 -18.90 -14.61 -28.31
N GLY A 335 -19.15 -14.54 -26.99
CA GLY A 335 -18.54 -15.43 -26.00
C GLY A 335 -19.31 -16.73 -25.70
N ASP A 336 -20.49 -16.91 -26.28
CA ASP A 336 -21.27 -18.16 -26.23
C ASP A 336 -20.83 -19.04 -27.42
N ILE A 337 -19.80 -19.84 -27.18
CA ILE A 337 -19.03 -20.57 -28.20
C ILE A 337 -19.71 -21.90 -28.51
N ASN A 338 -20.30 -22.53 -27.50
CA ASN A 338 -21.00 -23.80 -27.66
C ASN A 338 -22.47 -23.61 -28.09
N GLY A 339 -22.99 -22.37 -28.02
CA GLY A 339 -24.33 -22.01 -28.42
C GLY A 339 -25.37 -22.53 -27.43
N ASP A 340 -25.10 -22.45 -26.14
CA ASP A 340 -26.01 -22.86 -25.05
C ASP A 340 -26.72 -21.69 -24.35
N CYS A 341 -26.51 -20.46 -24.84
CA CYS A 341 -27.02 -19.18 -24.32
C CYS A 341 -26.38 -18.68 -23.03
N PHE A 342 -25.38 -19.37 -22.51
CA PHE A 342 -24.60 -18.94 -21.36
C PHE A 342 -23.17 -18.68 -21.81
N ILE A 343 -22.53 -17.74 -21.12
CA ILE A 343 -21.09 -17.55 -21.24
C ILE A 343 -20.53 -18.14 -19.97
N GLY A 344 -19.84 -19.26 -20.10
CA GLY A 344 -19.35 -20.05 -18.99
C GLY A 344 -18.02 -20.71 -19.29
N VAL A 345 -17.59 -21.53 -18.34
CA VAL A 345 -16.35 -22.28 -18.49
C VAL A 345 -16.46 -23.39 -19.55
N SER A 346 -17.68 -23.79 -19.91
CA SER A 346 -17.97 -24.68 -21.06
C SER A 346 -17.52 -24.07 -22.38
N ASP A 347 -17.76 -22.78 -22.60
CA ASP A 347 -17.33 -22.05 -23.79
C ASP A 347 -15.82 -21.98 -23.94
N VAL A 348 -15.13 -21.74 -22.82
CA VAL A 348 -13.67 -21.77 -22.75
C VAL A 348 -13.15 -23.14 -23.21
N VAL A 349 -13.71 -24.24 -22.69
CA VAL A 349 -13.33 -25.60 -23.09
C VAL A 349 -13.67 -25.87 -24.56
N TRP A 350 -14.81 -25.39 -25.05
CA TRP A 350 -15.20 -25.55 -26.44
C TRP A 350 -14.21 -24.87 -27.39
N LEU A 351 -13.86 -23.62 -27.09
CA LEU A 351 -12.91 -22.84 -27.90
C LEU A 351 -11.52 -23.47 -27.90
N ILE A 352 -11.04 -23.94 -26.74
CA ILE A 352 -9.78 -24.68 -26.61
C ILE A 352 -9.83 -25.97 -27.45
N ASN A 353 -10.93 -26.71 -27.39
CA ASN A 353 -11.09 -27.93 -28.17
C ASN A 353 -11.05 -27.66 -29.69
N TYR A 354 -11.70 -26.58 -30.14
CA TYR A 354 -11.65 -26.16 -31.54
C TYR A 354 -10.22 -25.81 -31.98
N LEU A 355 -9.51 -24.99 -31.20
CA LEU A 355 -8.17 -24.52 -31.53
C LEU A 355 -7.10 -25.62 -31.47
N TYR A 356 -7.19 -26.54 -30.50
CA TYR A 356 -6.10 -27.45 -30.17
C TYR A 356 -6.42 -28.95 -30.23
N ARG A 357 -7.69 -29.34 -30.27
CA ARG A 357 -8.11 -30.75 -30.23
C ARG A 357 -8.95 -31.20 -31.43
N GLY A 358 -9.07 -30.37 -32.47
CA GLY A 358 -9.86 -30.68 -33.66
C GLY A 358 -11.35 -30.80 -33.36
N GLY A 359 -11.82 -30.08 -32.33
CA GLY A 359 -13.23 -29.97 -31.97
C GLY A 359 -14.05 -29.25 -33.05
N PRO A 360 -15.39 -29.28 -32.93
CA PRO A 360 -16.27 -28.57 -33.85
C PRO A 360 -16.01 -27.05 -33.83
N PRO A 361 -16.26 -26.33 -34.93
CA PRO A 361 -16.18 -24.87 -34.95
C PRO A 361 -17.17 -24.24 -33.96
N PRO A 362 -16.89 -23.02 -33.46
CA PRO A 362 -17.82 -22.23 -32.65
C PRO A 362 -19.21 -22.12 -33.28
N GLN A 363 -20.26 -22.14 -32.46
CA GLN A 363 -21.65 -22.15 -32.91
C GLN A 363 -22.44 -21.01 -32.25
N ILE A 364 -22.96 -20.07 -33.04
CA ILE A 364 -23.99 -19.14 -32.54
C ILE A 364 -25.34 -19.82 -32.74
N ARG A 365 -25.97 -20.23 -31.64
CA ARG A 365 -27.33 -20.77 -31.66
C ARG A 365 -28.31 -19.94 -30.84
N CYS A 366 -27.84 -18.99 -30.05
CA CYS A 366 -28.67 -18.15 -29.21
C CYS A 366 -28.75 -16.71 -29.74
N LEU A 367 -29.65 -16.47 -30.69
CA LEU A 367 -29.96 -15.11 -31.14
C LEU A 367 -31.03 -14.51 -30.21
N PRO A 368 -30.83 -13.32 -29.62
CA PRO A 368 -31.91 -12.60 -28.96
C PRO A 368 -33.14 -12.49 -29.88
N GLY A 369 -34.28 -13.01 -29.42
CA GLY A 369 -35.52 -13.15 -30.18
C GLY A 369 -35.75 -14.49 -30.87
N ASP A 370 -34.78 -15.41 -30.89
CA ASP A 370 -34.94 -16.79 -31.38
C ASP A 370 -35.50 -17.66 -30.23
N VAL A 371 -36.82 -17.65 -30.12
CA VAL A 371 -37.56 -18.27 -29.01
C VAL A 371 -37.71 -19.78 -29.24
N ASN A 372 -37.76 -20.20 -30.51
CA ASN A 372 -38.00 -21.59 -30.88
C ASN A 372 -36.71 -22.40 -31.17
N TYR A 373 -35.54 -21.75 -31.15
CA TYR A 373 -34.21 -22.35 -31.31
C TYR A 373 -33.94 -22.90 -32.72
N ASP A 374 -34.55 -22.31 -33.74
CA ASP A 374 -34.38 -22.71 -35.14
C ASP A 374 -33.24 -21.98 -35.88
N GLY A 375 -32.58 -21.04 -35.20
CA GLY A 375 -31.46 -20.26 -35.69
C GLY A 375 -31.88 -19.00 -36.48
N ASN A 376 -33.17 -18.65 -36.51
CA ASN A 376 -33.67 -17.49 -37.24
C ASN A 376 -34.67 -16.70 -36.39
N VAL A 377 -34.40 -15.42 -36.12
CA VAL A 377 -35.36 -14.52 -35.47
C VAL A 377 -36.44 -14.10 -36.49
N ASN A 378 -37.62 -14.69 -36.40
CA ASN A 378 -38.71 -14.48 -37.35
C ASN A 378 -40.11 -14.66 -36.73
N LEU A 379 -41.16 -14.67 -37.56
CA LEU A 379 -42.54 -14.81 -37.07
C LEU A 379 -42.82 -16.16 -36.39
N SER A 380 -42.06 -17.21 -36.71
CA SER A 380 -42.12 -18.51 -36.02
C SER A 380 -41.84 -18.37 -34.52
N ASP A 381 -40.90 -17.50 -34.14
CA ASP A 381 -40.59 -17.20 -32.74
C ASP A 381 -41.72 -16.48 -32.04
N VAL A 382 -42.36 -15.52 -32.72
CA VAL A 382 -43.54 -14.85 -32.20
C VAL A 382 -44.64 -15.86 -31.91
N PHE A 383 -44.88 -16.84 -32.79
CA PHE A 383 -45.87 -17.88 -32.55
C PHE A 383 -45.49 -18.79 -31.38
N HIS A 384 -44.22 -19.20 -31.29
CA HIS A 384 -43.73 -20.01 -30.17
C HIS A 384 -43.86 -19.27 -28.83
N PHE A 385 -43.51 -17.99 -28.83
CA PHE A 385 -43.58 -17.14 -27.66
C PHE A 385 -45.03 -16.86 -27.22
N LEU A 386 -45.92 -16.63 -28.20
CA LEU A 386 -47.36 -16.48 -27.97
C LEU A 386 -47.95 -17.76 -27.34
N ASP A 387 -47.59 -18.93 -27.86
CA ASP A 387 -48.03 -20.21 -27.32
C ASP A 387 -47.54 -20.44 -25.89
N TYR A 388 -46.30 -20.08 -25.59
CA TYR A 388 -45.77 -20.13 -24.23
C TYR A 388 -46.52 -19.22 -23.25
N ILE A 389 -46.65 -17.92 -23.57
CA ILE A 389 -47.24 -16.93 -22.66
C ILE A 389 -48.75 -17.10 -22.51
N LEU A 390 -49.48 -17.43 -23.58
CA LEU A 390 -50.95 -17.40 -23.59
C LEU A 390 -51.60 -18.79 -23.59
N SER A 391 -50.93 -19.80 -24.12
CA SER A 391 -51.53 -21.12 -24.38
C SER A 391 -50.93 -22.24 -23.54
N ASN A 392 -50.03 -21.91 -22.59
CA ASN A 392 -49.32 -22.89 -21.77
C ASN A 392 -48.53 -23.91 -22.62
N GLY A 393 -48.03 -23.44 -23.77
CA GLY A 393 -47.16 -24.18 -24.68
C GLY A 393 -45.82 -24.54 -24.03
N PRO A 394 -44.96 -25.28 -24.76
CA PRO A 394 -43.62 -25.61 -24.26
C PRO A 394 -42.86 -24.33 -23.90
N PRO A 395 -42.06 -24.34 -22.81
CA PRO A 395 -41.19 -23.22 -22.52
C PRO A 395 -40.18 -23.00 -23.65
N PRO A 396 -39.78 -21.74 -23.90
CA PRO A 396 -38.68 -21.45 -24.79
C PRO A 396 -37.45 -22.26 -24.39
N VAL A 397 -36.69 -22.72 -25.38
CA VAL A 397 -35.45 -23.45 -25.14
C VAL A 397 -34.46 -22.57 -24.37
N SER A 398 -34.45 -21.27 -24.68
CA SER A 398 -33.71 -20.26 -23.94
C SER A 398 -34.62 -19.16 -23.43
N MET A 399 -34.71 -19.06 -22.10
CA MET A 399 -35.37 -17.95 -21.43
C MET A 399 -34.64 -16.62 -21.72
N ARG A 400 -33.34 -16.69 -21.98
CA ARG A 400 -32.48 -15.54 -22.27
C ARG A 400 -32.67 -14.97 -23.67
N SER A 401 -32.91 -15.82 -24.67
CA SER A 401 -33.29 -15.35 -26.02
C SER A 401 -34.71 -14.79 -26.05
N THR A 402 -35.51 -15.10 -25.03
CA THR A 402 -36.92 -14.70 -24.94
C THR A 402 -37.12 -13.38 -24.21
N ASP A 403 -36.28 -13.07 -23.22
CA ASP A 403 -36.19 -11.73 -22.59
C ASP A 403 -35.41 -10.80 -23.55
N VAL A 404 -36.14 -10.16 -24.45
CA VAL A 404 -35.56 -9.40 -25.58
C VAL A 404 -35.33 -7.94 -25.26
N ASN A 405 -35.79 -7.45 -24.11
CA ASN A 405 -35.58 -6.08 -23.64
C ASN A 405 -34.60 -6.01 -22.44
N ALA A 406 -34.08 -7.16 -21.98
CA ALA A 406 -33.12 -7.31 -20.90
C ALA A 406 -33.60 -6.72 -19.56
N ASP A 407 -34.89 -6.78 -19.28
CA ASP A 407 -35.47 -6.35 -18.00
C ASP A 407 -35.51 -7.48 -16.94
N CYS A 408 -35.03 -8.67 -17.31
CA CYS A 408 -35.00 -9.89 -16.51
C CYS A 408 -36.40 -10.47 -16.19
N PHE A 409 -37.43 -10.10 -16.93
CA PHE A 409 -38.77 -10.65 -16.79
C PHE A 409 -39.36 -11.05 -18.14
N ILE A 410 -39.45 -12.35 -18.41
CA ILE A 410 -40.18 -12.81 -19.59
C ILE A 410 -41.68 -12.59 -19.42
N ASN A 411 -42.23 -11.68 -20.21
CA ASN A 411 -43.64 -11.34 -20.17
C ASN A 411 -44.15 -10.82 -21.54
N VAL A 412 -45.39 -10.32 -21.55
CA VAL A 412 -46.02 -9.84 -22.80
C VAL A 412 -45.28 -8.63 -23.41
N VAL A 413 -44.52 -7.87 -22.61
CA VAL A 413 -43.71 -6.75 -23.08
C VAL A 413 -42.61 -7.23 -24.01
N ASP A 414 -41.93 -8.34 -23.70
CA ASP A 414 -40.95 -8.98 -24.58
C ASP A 414 -41.56 -9.45 -25.89
N LEU A 415 -42.74 -10.08 -25.83
CA LEU A 415 -43.46 -10.50 -27.02
C LEU A 415 -43.78 -9.31 -27.92
N VAL A 416 -44.26 -8.21 -27.32
CA VAL A 416 -44.55 -6.97 -28.06
C VAL A 416 -43.28 -6.36 -28.63
N TYR A 417 -42.17 -6.39 -27.88
CA TYR A 417 -40.86 -5.93 -28.35
C TYR A 417 -40.41 -6.72 -29.58
N LEU A 418 -40.46 -8.06 -29.52
CA LEU A 418 -40.08 -8.94 -30.61
C LEU A 418 -40.95 -8.70 -31.86
N ILE A 419 -42.27 -8.53 -31.68
CA ILE A 419 -43.19 -8.19 -32.78
C ILE A 419 -42.84 -6.84 -33.40
N ASN A 420 -42.54 -5.83 -32.58
CA ASN A 420 -42.20 -4.49 -33.06
C ASN A 420 -40.87 -4.50 -33.82
N TYR A 421 -39.85 -5.19 -33.33
CA TYR A 421 -38.61 -5.40 -34.06
C TYR A 421 -38.87 -6.03 -35.44
N LEU A 422 -39.58 -7.17 -35.48
CA LEU A 422 -39.81 -7.94 -36.71
C LEU A 422 -40.71 -7.23 -37.73
N LEU A 423 -41.74 -6.51 -37.27
CA LEU A 423 -42.76 -5.93 -38.14
C LEU A 423 -42.64 -4.42 -38.36
N ARG A 424 -41.92 -3.72 -37.48
CA ARG A 424 -41.76 -2.25 -37.53
C ARG A 424 -40.31 -1.81 -37.71
N GLY A 425 -39.35 -2.71 -37.51
CA GLY A 425 -37.92 -2.39 -37.59
C GLY A 425 -37.45 -1.52 -36.43
N ASP A 426 -38.06 -1.68 -35.25
CA ASP A 426 -37.60 -1.06 -34.01
C ASP A 426 -36.22 -1.62 -33.59
N SER A 427 -35.68 -1.18 -32.45
CA SER A 427 -34.38 -1.62 -31.96
C SER A 427 -34.25 -3.16 -31.90
N PRO A 428 -33.07 -3.71 -32.24
CA PRO A 428 -32.86 -5.15 -32.20
C PRO A 428 -33.03 -5.71 -30.78
N PRO A 429 -33.41 -7.00 -30.66
CA PRO A 429 -33.49 -7.70 -29.38
C PRO A 429 -32.14 -7.66 -28.64
N LEU A 430 -32.19 -7.38 -27.35
CA LEU A 430 -31.04 -7.44 -26.45
C LEU A 430 -30.94 -8.83 -25.82
N PRO A 431 -29.72 -9.33 -25.52
CA PRO A 431 -29.58 -10.56 -24.74
C PRO A 431 -30.17 -10.40 -23.35
N GLY A 432 -31.15 -11.23 -23.00
CA GLY A 432 -31.82 -11.18 -21.70
C GLY A 432 -30.92 -11.53 -20.52
N CYS A 433 -31.47 -11.40 -19.31
CA CYS A 433 -30.79 -11.75 -18.05
C CYS A 433 -31.50 -12.86 -17.26
N VAL A 434 -32.53 -13.49 -17.83
CA VAL A 434 -33.30 -14.57 -17.17
C VAL A 434 -32.62 -15.93 -17.30
N GLU A 435 -32.36 -16.59 -16.17
CA GLU A 435 -31.89 -17.98 -16.11
C GLU A 435 -32.98 -18.97 -16.60
N PRO A 436 -32.61 -20.18 -17.06
CA PRO A 436 -33.59 -21.16 -17.53
C PRO A 436 -34.55 -21.54 -16.39
N LYS A 437 -35.86 -21.56 -16.64
CA LYS A 437 -36.74 -22.43 -15.86
C LYS A 437 -36.33 -23.85 -16.21
N ALA A 438 -35.87 -24.63 -15.24
CA ALA A 438 -35.46 -26.03 -15.42
C ALA A 438 -36.39 -26.75 -16.40
N GLY A 439 -35.92 -26.91 -17.64
CA GLY A 439 -36.67 -27.59 -18.69
C GLY A 439 -36.81 -29.08 -18.32
N PRO A 440 -37.74 -29.80 -18.97
CA PRO A 440 -37.73 -31.25 -18.86
C PRO A 440 -36.36 -31.76 -19.31
N PRO A 441 -35.79 -32.78 -18.63
CA PRO A 441 -34.40 -33.17 -18.83
C PRO A 441 -34.19 -33.56 -20.29
N GLU A 442 -33.26 -32.92 -20.98
CA GLU A 442 -32.76 -33.47 -22.23
C GLU A 442 -32.18 -34.86 -21.97
N THR A 443 -32.71 -35.86 -22.67
CA THR A 443 -32.31 -37.25 -22.53
C THR A 443 -31.11 -37.55 -23.43
N ALA A 444 -29.88 -37.45 -22.92
CA ALA A 444 -28.72 -38.28 -23.31
C ALA A 444 -27.48 -38.01 -22.41
N PRO A 445 -26.51 -38.94 -22.39
CA PRO A 445 -26.17 -39.72 -21.20
C PRO A 445 -25.58 -38.88 -20.05
N SER A 446 -26.25 -38.88 -18.89
CA SER A 446 -25.62 -38.37 -17.67
C SER A 446 -24.47 -39.29 -17.27
N SER A 447 -23.23 -38.92 -17.60
CA SER A 447 -22.13 -39.26 -16.70
C SER A 447 -22.31 -38.36 -15.48
N ALA A 448 -22.90 -38.92 -14.44
CA ALA A 448 -23.26 -38.15 -13.25
C ALA A 448 -21.97 -37.74 -12.53
N ILE A 449 -21.90 -36.47 -12.12
CA ILE A 449 -21.02 -36.12 -11.01
C ILE A 449 -21.71 -36.57 -9.74
N ALA A 450 -20.98 -37.25 -8.87
CA ALA A 450 -21.59 -37.79 -7.67
C ALA A 450 -21.80 -36.70 -6.60
N GLU A 451 -20.84 -35.78 -6.44
CA GLU A 451 -20.84 -34.77 -5.36
C GLU A 451 -19.73 -33.71 -5.57
N VAL A 452 -20.04 -32.45 -5.26
CA VAL A 452 -19.05 -31.38 -5.00
C VAL A 452 -19.39 -30.73 -3.66
N GLY A 453 -18.40 -30.60 -2.79
CA GLY A 453 -18.58 -30.05 -1.45
C GLY A 453 -17.28 -29.89 -0.69
N PHE A 454 -17.39 -29.38 0.53
CA PHE A 454 -16.26 -29.28 1.44
C PHE A 454 -15.98 -30.61 2.14
N SER A 455 -14.71 -30.88 2.41
CA SER A 455 -14.31 -31.96 3.31
C SER A 455 -14.17 -31.47 4.76
N GLU A 456 -13.61 -32.32 5.60
CA GLU A 456 -13.21 -31.96 6.96
C GLU A 456 -12.30 -30.73 6.96
N LEU A 457 -12.70 -29.74 7.76
CA LEU A 457 -11.91 -28.56 8.06
C LEU A 457 -10.60 -28.99 8.72
N LYS A 458 -9.49 -28.45 8.24
CA LYS A 458 -8.20 -28.53 8.93
C LYS A 458 -7.81 -27.16 9.44
N TYR A 459 -7.46 -27.08 10.72
CA TYR A 459 -6.88 -25.86 11.28
C TYR A 459 -5.40 -26.08 11.53
N ASP A 460 -4.57 -25.28 10.87
CA ASP A 460 -3.15 -25.20 11.14
C ASP A 460 -2.93 -24.16 12.24
N GLN A 461 -2.48 -24.63 13.41
CA GLN A 461 -2.21 -23.76 14.55
C GLN A 461 -0.96 -22.90 14.34
N GLU A 462 0.01 -23.35 13.54
CA GLU A 462 1.25 -22.63 13.29
C GLU A 462 1.01 -21.45 12.37
N SER A 463 0.38 -21.70 11.21
CA SER A 463 0.03 -20.63 10.26
C SER A 463 -1.29 -19.91 10.60
N ARG A 464 -1.97 -20.34 11.67
CA ARG A 464 -3.29 -19.85 12.10
C ARG A 464 -4.33 -19.85 10.97
N THR A 465 -4.15 -20.73 10.01
CA THR A 465 -4.95 -20.80 8.78
C THR A 465 -5.89 -21.99 8.85
N MET A 466 -7.11 -21.77 8.38
CA MET A 466 -8.11 -22.79 8.11
C MET A 466 -8.00 -23.24 6.66
N GLU A 467 -7.84 -24.54 6.45
CA GLU A 467 -7.83 -25.17 5.14
C GLU A 467 -9.12 -25.96 4.94
N LEU A 468 -9.82 -25.65 3.85
CA LEU A 468 -11.07 -26.27 3.47
C LEU A 468 -10.92 -26.87 2.06
N PRO A 469 -10.53 -28.16 1.96
CA PRO A 469 -10.45 -28.83 0.68
C PRO A 469 -11.84 -28.99 0.04
N VAL A 470 -11.95 -28.62 -1.23
CA VAL A 470 -13.14 -28.83 -2.05
C VAL A 470 -12.99 -30.16 -2.77
N TYR A 471 -13.81 -31.13 -2.38
CA TYR A 471 -13.86 -32.45 -2.99
C TYR A 471 -14.78 -32.44 -4.21
N ALA A 472 -14.38 -33.18 -5.23
CA ALA A 472 -15.21 -33.42 -6.39
C ALA A 472 -15.03 -34.86 -6.87
N ASN A 473 -16.16 -35.55 -7.09
CA ASN A 473 -16.19 -36.93 -7.56
C ASN A 473 -16.64 -37.02 -9.02
N PHE A 474 -15.72 -37.45 -9.89
CA PHE A 474 -15.97 -37.54 -11.34
C PHE A 474 -15.92 -38.98 -11.82
N ASP A 475 -16.94 -39.39 -12.56
CA ASP A 475 -16.94 -40.66 -13.31
C ASP A 475 -16.35 -40.51 -14.73
N VAL A 476 -16.04 -39.27 -15.13
CA VAL A 476 -15.50 -38.91 -16.45
C VAL A 476 -14.32 -37.95 -16.33
N THR A 477 -13.56 -37.84 -17.42
CA THR A 477 -12.49 -36.85 -17.53
C THR A 477 -13.07 -35.45 -17.57
N VAL A 478 -12.56 -34.58 -16.71
CA VAL A 478 -12.98 -33.19 -16.57
C VAL A 478 -11.93 -32.28 -17.20
N ALA A 479 -12.36 -31.39 -18.08
CA ALA A 479 -11.49 -30.42 -18.74
C ALA A 479 -11.38 -29.10 -17.96
N ALA A 480 -12.46 -28.71 -17.28
CA ALA A 480 -12.46 -27.49 -16.48
C ALA A 480 -13.47 -27.55 -15.34
N VAL A 481 -13.23 -26.71 -14.33
CA VAL A 481 -14.12 -26.52 -13.18
C VAL A 481 -14.23 -25.02 -12.91
N ALA A 482 -15.45 -24.54 -12.64
CA ALA A 482 -15.68 -23.22 -12.10
C ALA A 482 -16.42 -23.32 -10.76
N LEU A 483 -16.04 -22.49 -9.80
CA LEU A 483 -16.63 -22.41 -8.46
C LEU A 483 -16.97 -20.95 -8.14
N SER A 484 -18.08 -20.74 -7.44
CA SER A 484 -18.41 -19.48 -6.77
C SER A 484 -18.58 -19.77 -5.29
N VAL A 485 -17.80 -19.09 -4.46
CA VAL A 485 -17.74 -19.30 -3.02
C VAL A 485 -18.01 -17.97 -2.32
N THR A 486 -18.86 -18.01 -1.30
CA THR A 486 -19.20 -16.86 -0.46
C THR A 486 -18.78 -17.12 0.98
N TRP A 487 -18.50 -16.06 1.73
CA TRP A 487 -18.28 -16.10 3.18
C TRP A 487 -18.64 -14.76 3.83
N ASP A 488 -18.73 -14.72 5.16
CA ASP A 488 -18.84 -13.45 5.90
C ASP A 488 -17.46 -12.80 6.03
N PRO A 489 -17.18 -11.66 5.35
CA PRO A 489 -15.89 -10.98 5.43
C PRO A 489 -15.61 -10.37 6.81
N ALA A 490 -16.60 -10.30 7.70
CA ALA A 490 -16.41 -9.88 9.08
C ALA A 490 -16.01 -11.05 10.01
N GLU A 491 -16.00 -12.30 9.52
CA GLU A 491 -15.57 -13.48 10.27
C GLU A 491 -14.29 -14.12 9.70
N PHE A 492 -14.08 -14.01 8.39
CA PHE A 492 -12.95 -14.63 7.71
C PHE A 492 -12.30 -13.72 6.68
N SER A 493 -10.96 -13.73 6.66
CA SER A 493 -10.18 -13.28 5.52
C SER A 493 -9.72 -14.48 4.69
N PHE A 494 -9.99 -14.47 3.40
CA PHE A 494 -9.49 -15.44 2.43
C PHE A 494 -8.03 -15.21 2.02
N LEU A 495 -7.27 -16.29 1.91
CA LEU A 495 -5.92 -16.38 1.35
C LEU A 495 -5.96 -17.10 0.00
N GLU A 496 -4.95 -16.87 -0.85
CA GLU A 496 -4.84 -17.53 -2.15
C GLU A 496 -5.03 -19.06 -2.05
N PRO A 497 -5.90 -19.65 -2.89
CA PRO A 497 -6.21 -21.07 -2.81
C PRO A 497 -5.10 -21.90 -3.46
N ILE A 498 -4.98 -23.15 -3.03
CA ILE A 498 -3.93 -24.05 -3.49
C ILE A 498 -4.55 -25.17 -4.34
N LEU A 499 -4.05 -25.35 -5.56
CA LEU A 499 -4.43 -26.49 -6.39
C LEU A 499 -3.97 -27.80 -5.75
N SER A 500 -4.80 -28.83 -5.85
CA SER A 500 -4.45 -30.18 -5.41
C SER A 500 -3.58 -30.90 -6.44
N ALA A 501 -2.96 -32.03 -6.07
CA ALA A 501 -2.28 -32.91 -7.03
C ALA A 501 -3.18 -33.43 -8.18
N ARG A 502 -4.52 -33.37 -8.05
CA ARG A 502 -5.45 -33.75 -9.13
C ARG A 502 -5.64 -32.67 -10.19
N SER A 503 -5.26 -31.43 -9.88
CA SER A 503 -5.56 -30.22 -10.64
C SER A 503 -4.35 -29.31 -10.83
N GLU A 504 -3.20 -29.62 -10.24
CA GLU A 504 -1.96 -28.82 -10.28
C GLU A 504 -1.45 -28.55 -11.71
N GLU A 505 -1.84 -29.38 -12.68
CA GLU A 505 -1.50 -29.19 -14.09
C GLU A 505 -2.45 -28.23 -14.83
N LEU A 506 -3.49 -27.70 -14.16
CA LEU A 506 -4.40 -26.70 -14.71
C LEU A 506 -3.97 -25.28 -14.31
N GLY A 507 -4.33 -24.29 -15.12
CA GLY A 507 -4.26 -22.90 -14.73
C GLY A 507 -5.33 -22.58 -13.69
N LEU A 508 -4.98 -21.84 -12.65
CA LEU A 508 -5.89 -21.29 -11.65
C LEU A 508 -6.15 -19.82 -11.96
N TYR A 509 -7.40 -19.49 -12.20
CA TYR A 509 -7.87 -18.13 -12.46
C TYR A 509 -8.91 -17.79 -11.42
N TYR A 510 -8.83 -16.62 -10.80
CA TYR A 510 -9.80 -16.25 -9.80
C TYR A 510 -9.97 -14.76 -9.68
N ASN A 511 -11.14 -14.41 -9.16
CA ASN A 511 -11.44 -13.07 -8.73
C ASN A 511 -11.86 -13.09 -7.27
N LEU A 512 -11.34 -12.11 -6.53
CA LEU A 512 -11.53 -11.98 -5.10
C LEU A 512 -12.14 -10.63 -4.76
N LYS A 513 -13.28 -10.65 -4.08
CA LYS A 513 -13.89 -9.52 -3.38
C LYS A 513 -14.08 -9.87 -1.91
N PRO A 514 -14.26 -8.87 -1.03
CA PRO A 514 -14.69 -9.15 0.34
C PRO A 514 -15.97 -9.99 0.36
N GLY A 515 -15.87 -11.23 0.84
CA GLY A 515 -16.98 -12.17 0.97
C GLY A 515 -17.36 -12.96 -0.29
N GLU A 516 -16.67 -12.77 -1.42
CA GLU A 516 -16.97 -13.48 -2.67
C GLU A 516 -15.69 -13.88 -3.43
N LEU A 517 -15.66 -15.13 -3.90
CA LEU A 517 -14.58 -15.69 -4.70
C LEU A 517 -15.16 -16.45 -5.90
N LYS A 518 -14.74 -16.06 -7.10
CA LYS A 518 -14.99 -16.82 -8.33
C LYS A 518 -13.71 -17.49 -8.76
N ILE A 519 -13.75 -18.79 -9.04
CA ILE A 519 -12.58 -19.59 -9.42
C ILE A 519 -12.87 -20.31 -10.74
N GLY A 520 -11.88 -20.33 -11.62
CA GLY A 520 -11.80 -21.17 -12.80
C GLY A 520 -10.51 -21.99 -12.78
N MET A 521 -10.63 -23.29 -13.03
CA MET A 521 -9.50 -24.20 -13.19
C MET A 521 -9.56 -24.79 -14.60
N VAL A 522 -8.63 -24.41 -15.47
CA VAL A 522 -8.59 -24.85 -16.87
C VAL A 522 -7.18 -24.72 -17.43
N ASP A 523 -6.77 -25.63 -18.32
CA ASP A 523 -5.56 -25.47 -19.11
C ASP A 523 -5.90 -24.83 -20.46
N ILE A 524 -5.45 -23.60 -20.67
CA ILE A 524 -5.71 -22.79 -21.87
C ILE A 524 -5.15 -23.41 -23.16
N TYR A 525 -4.19 -24.32 -23.06
CA TYR A 525 -3.65 -25.05 -24.21
C TYR A 525 -4.31 -26.41 -24.41
N GLY A 526 -5.24 -26.80 -23.52
CA GLY A 526 -5.97 -28.06 -23.61
C GLY A 526 -5.07 -29.29 -23.60
N LYS A 527 -3.95 -29.28 -22.88
CA LYS A 527 -3.06 -30.45 -22.73
C LYS A 527 -3.42 -31.27 -21.50
N SER A 528 -3.82 -30.60 -20.42
CA SER A 528 -4.12 -31.19 -19.13
C SER A 528 -5.63 -31.37 -18.90
N THR A 529 -6.00 -32.35 -18.08
CA THR A 529 -7.38 -32.64 -17.66
C THR A 529 -7.38 -33.34 -16.30
N ILE A 530 -8.46 -33.25 -15.53
CA ILE A 530 -8.62 -34.01 -14.30
C ILE A 530 -9.18 -35.40 -14.63
N LYS A 531 -8.47 -36.43 -14.19
CA LYS A 531 -8.87 -37.83 -14.38
C LYS A 531 -10.06 -38.20 -13.47
N PRO A 532 -10.90 -39.17 -13.89
CA PRO A 532 -11.96 -39.72 -13.05
C PRO A 532 -11.44 -40.16 -11.68
N GLY A 533 -12.25 -39.97 -10.63
CA GLY A 533 -11.92 -40.35 -9.27
C GLY A 533 -12.47 -39.40 -8.21
N ILE A 534 -12.16 -39.73 -6.96
CA ILE A 534 -12.59 -39.03 -5.75
C ILE A 534 -11.37 -38.35 -5.12
N GLY A 535 -11.53 -37.11 -4.66
CA GLY A 535 -10.49 -36.37 -3.94
C GLY A 535 -10.66 -34.86 -4.06
N PRO A 536 -9.82 -34.10 -3.34
CA PRO A 536 -9.82 -32.64 -3.45
C PRO A 536 -9.35 -32.22 -4.84
N ILE A 537 -9.89 -31.10 -5.32
CA ILE A 537 -9.45 -30.43 -6.55
C ILE A 537 -8.88 -29.03 -6.27
N ILE A 538 -9.16 -28.46 -5.11
CA ILE A 538 -8.59 -27.19 -4.66
C ILE A 538 -8.73 -27.11 -3.14
N THR A 539 -7.82 -26.41 -2.48
CA THR A 539 -7.90 -26.10 -1.05
C THR A 539 -8.11 -24.61 -0.89
N LEU A 540 -9.26 -24.24 -0.34
CA LEU A 540 -9.55 -22.86 0.05
C LEU A 540 -8.92 -22.59 1.41
N ARG A 541 -8.37 -21.38 1.59
CA ARG A 541 -7.62 -21.02 2.79
C ARG A 541 -8.21 -19.77 3.41
N PHE A 542 -8.48 -19.80 4.70
CA PHE A 542 -9.10 -18.69 5.44
C PHE A 542 -8.34 -18.41 6.72
N VAL A 543 -8.31 -17.15 7.14
CA VAL A 543 -7.81 -16.68 8.42
C VAL A 543 -9.04 -16.23 9.22
N PRO A 544 -9.42 -16.93 10.29
CA PRO A 544 -10.54 -16.54 11.13
C PRO A 544 -10.20 -15.34 12.00
N GLU A 545 -11.18 -14.46 12.20
CA GLU A 545 -11.08 -13.32 13.13
C GLU A 545 -10.89 -13.76 14.59
N ASP A 546 -11.67 -14.75 14.99
CA ASP A 546 -11.58 -15.40 16.30
C ASP A 546 -11.69 -16.91 16.08
N TRP A 547 -10.55 -17.60 16.17
CA TRP A 547 -10.48 -19.05 15.99
C TRP A 547 -11.37 -19.83 16.98
N LYS A 548 -11.78 -19.22 18.09
CA LYS A 548 -12.68 -19.84 19.07
C LYS A 548 -14.16 -19.72 18.70
N LYS A 549 -14.50 -18.88 17.71
CA LYS A 549 -15.88 -18.57 17.29
C LYS A 549 -16.05 -18.72 15.78
N VAL A 550 -15.45 -19.75 15.21
CA VAL A 550 -15.60 -20.08 13.79
C VAL A 550 -17.01 -20.61 13.52
N ASP A 551 -17.82 -19.90 12.73
CA ASP A 551 -19.04 -20.43 12.14
C ASP A 551 -18.81 -20.81 10.67
N LEU A 552 -18.66 -22.11 10.41
CA LEU A 552 -18.45 -22.60 9.04
C LEU A 552 -19.66 -22.44 8.13
N ARG A 553 -20.84 -22.13 8.67
CA ARG A 553 -22.06 -21.97 7.86
C ARG A 553 -22.05 -20.70 7.01
N SER A 554 -21.20 -19.73 7.35
CA SER A 554 -21.04 -18.55 6.51
C SER A 554 -20.29 -18.87 5.22
N ILE A 555 -19.45 -19.91 5.20
CA ILE A 555 -18.71 -20.33 3.99
C ILE A 555 -19.59 -21.27 3.15
N GLN A 556 -19.95 -20.83 1.93
CA GLN A 556 -20.84 -21.59 1.05
C GLN A 556 -20.28 -21.68 -0.36
N ILE A 557 -20.46 -22.84 -0.99
CA ILE A 557 -20.31 -22.96 -2.45
C ILE A 557 -21.67 -22.58 -3.03
N GLU A 558 -21.78 -21.40 -3.62
CA GLU A 558 -23.03 -20.93 -4.26
C GLU A 558 -23.29 -21.64 -5.58
N LYS A 559 -22.22 -21.87 -6.34
CA LYS A 559 -22.28 -22.51 -7.64
C LYS A 559 -21.03 -23.33 -7.90
N ALA A 560 -21.22 -24.52 -8.43
CA ALA A 560 -20.17 -25.29 -9.05
C ALA A 560 -20.60 -25.59 -10.49
N THR A 561 -19.66 -25.49 -11.42
CA THR A 561 -19.82 -25.92 -12.81
C THR A 561 -18.63 -26.81 -13.15
N VAL A 562 -18.91 -27.97 -13.71
CA VAL A 562 -17.86 -28.92 -14.10
C VAL A 562 -18.10 -29.32 -15.54
N VAL A 563 -17.03 -29.28 -16.33
CA VAL A 563 -17.09 -29.42 -17.77
C VAL A 563 -16.26 -30.62 -18.21
N ASN A 564 -16.87 -31.52 -18.98
CA ASN A 564 -16.17 -32.67 -19.55
C ASN A 564 -15.29 -32.26 -20.76
N THR A 565 -14.55 -33.21 -21.32
CA THR A 565 -13.69 -32.95 -22.48
C THR A 565 -14.44 -32.61 -23.78
N GLN A 566 -15.75 -32.78 -23.82
CA GLN A 566 -16.62 -32.40 -24.94
C GLN A 566 -17.30 -31.05 -24.71
N ALA A 567 -16.83 -30.26 -23.72
CA ALA A 567 -17.40 -28.97 -23.36
C ALA A 567 -18.87 -29.03 -22.89
N GLN A 568 -19.32 -30.19 -22.40
CA GLN A 568 -20.64 -30.34 -21.81
C GLN A 568 -20.56 -30.11 -20.31
N GLU A 569 -21.44 -29.26 -19.80
CA GLU A 569 -21.66 -29.13 -18.36
C GLU A 569 -22.27 -30.43 -17.81
N LEU A 570 -21.71 -30.89 -16.70
CA LEU A 570 -22.14 -32.10 -16.03
C LEU A 570 -23.08 -31.74 -14.88
N ARG A 571 -24.16 -32.53 -14.74
CA ARG A 571 -25.14 -32.30 -13.66
C ARG A 571 -24.50 -32.59 -12.30
N LEU A 572 -24.41 -31.55 -11.48
CA LEU A 572 -23.82 -31.57 -10.15
C LEU A 572 -24.85 -31.86 -9.06
N LYS A 573 -24.39 -32.54 -8.00
CA LYS A 573 -25.07 -32.58 -6.71
C LYS A 573 -24.26 -31.74 -5.74
N MET A 574 -24.83 -30.63 -5.31
CA MET A 574 -24.28 -29.82 -4.23
C MET A 574 -24.69 -30.43 -2.89
N VAL A 575 -23.77 -30.41 -1.93
CA VAL A 575 -24.07 -30.81 -0.56
C VAL A 575 -24.80 -29.65 0.11
N GLU A 576 -26.03 -29.88 0.58
CA GLU A 576 -26.82 -28.92 1.39
C GLU A 576 -26.22 -28.73 2.79
#